data_AF-A0A957ZIK8-F1
#
_entry.id   AF-A0A957ZIK8-F1
#
_cell.length_a   1.000
_cell.length_b   1.000
_cell.length_c   1.000
_cell.angle_alpha   90.00
_cell.angle_beta   90.00
_cell.angle_gamma   90.00
#
_symmetry.space_group_name_H-M   'P 1'
#
loop_
_entity.id
_entity.type
_entity.pdbx_description
1 polymer ?
#
loop_
_entity_poly.entity_id
_entity_poly.type
_entity_poly.pdbx_seq_one_letter_code
_entity_poly.pdbx_strand_id
1 'polypeptide(L)'
;APLDLRIDETPADGHYYTFSAPDGRLLAGLLVLLDNRVATTRAELFYYDDTLDRPTRDAVLRRARNIIGTDYHGGGGLNTPLAVSYTDRQLTINVDHVSGDPTYREEPAYPLWKVASWILAAFVLIVVLGLAFNALRSRAPEQSATTATPVAAQQAEAGDAANRTAEEVAAVQVSAPEGVDPASLQPNTNGLPASVNADPGLAPGVVAVMGEGYNSFIRSLPGAEAGEGVGYLKPGDRVTIIGGPTWLKGDSDTIVWWYVRAEDGVTGWAPANTSTLTLLEVAP
;
A
#
# COMPACT_ATOMS: atom_id res chain seq x y z
N ALA A 1 1.82 26.34 47.95
CA ALA A 1 2.36 27.01 46.75
C ALA A 1 1.21 27.27 45.80
N PRO A 2 1.18 28.40 45.07
CA PRO A 2 0.18 28.60 44.02
C PRO A 2 0.32 27.48 42.98
N LEU A 3 -0.81 26.89 42.58
CA LEU A 3 -0.87 25.95 41.46
C LEU A 3 -0.49 26.71 40.19
N ASP A 4 0.69 26.41 39.64
CA ASP A 4 1.13 26.92 38.36
C ASP A 4 0.41 26.13 37.26
N LEU A 5 -0.80 26.59 36.93
CA LEU A 5 -1.71 25.91 36.01
C LEU A 5 -1.37 26.35 34.59
N ARG A 6 -0.50 25.59 33.94
CA ARG A 6 -0.10 25.81 32.56
C ARG A 6 -1.19 25.29 31.63
N ILE A 7 -1.90 26.21 30.97
CA ILE A 7 -2.91 25.88 29.96
C ILE A 7 -2.18 25.81 28.63
N ASP A 8 -1.88 24.59 28.17
CA ASP A 8 -1.31 24.36 26.85
C ASP A 8 -2.40 24.50 25.77
N GLU A 9 -1.99 24.81 24.53
CA GLU A 9 -2.92 24.86 23.39
C GLU A 9 -3.63 23.51 23.21
N THR A 10 -4.92 23.56 22.88
CA THR A 10 -5.71 22.34 22.68
C THR A 10 -5.18 21.61 21.45
N PRO A 11 -4.77 20.33 21.58
CA PRO A 11 -4.32 19.56 20.42
C PRO A 11 -5.46 19.46 19.41
N ALA A 12 -5.13 19.60 18.13
CA ALA A 12 -6.10 19.47 17.05
C ALA A 12 -6.45 17.99 16.80
N ASP A 13 -5.46 17.12 17.01
CA ASP A 13 -5.61 15.67 16.86
C ASP A 13 -4.66 14.91 17.80
N GLY A 14 -4.86 13.60 17.92
CA GLY A 14 -4.00 12.72 18.71
C GLY A 14 -3.98 11.29 18.19
N HIS A 15 -2.78 10.74 18.02
CA HIS A 15 -2.59 9.35 17.63
C HIS A 15 -2.16 8.49 18.80
N TYR A 16 -2.69 7.27 18.85
CA TYR A 16 -2.44 6.34 19.94
C TYR A 16 -1.83 5.03 19.42
N TYR A 17 -0.72 4.65 20.03
CA TYR A 17 0.00 3.41 19.73
C TYR A 17 0.07 2.53 20.96
N THR A 18 -0.08 1.22 20.77
CA THR A 18 0.11 0.22 21.82
C THR A 18 1.33 -0.63 21.54
N PHE A 19 2.17 -0.83 22.55
CA PHE A 19 3.26 -1.80 22.51
C PHE A 19 2.85 -3.04 23.27
N SER A 20 2.86 -4.18 22.60
CA SER A 20 2.56 -5.49 23.19
C SER A 20 3.77 -6.42 23.11
N ALA A 21 3.91 -7.29 24.09
CA ALA A 21 4.84 -8.40 24.05
C ALA A 21 4.37 -9.50 23.07
N PRO A 22 5.24 -10.45 22.70
CA PRO A 22 4.89 -11.56 21.79
C PRO A 22 3.74 -12.44 22.31
N ASP A 23 3.52 -12.45 23.63
CA ASP A 23 2.43 -13.15 24.30
C ASP A 23 1.08 -12.37 24.27
N GLY A 24 1.06 -11.19 23.65
CA GLY A 24 -0.11 -10.31 23.57
C GLY A 24 -0.30 -9.41 24.78
N ARG A 25 0.57 -9.48 25.80
CA ARG A 25 0.48 -8.61 26.98
C ARG A 25 0.84 -7.17 26.62
N LEU A 26 0.02 -6.22 27.04
CA LEU A 26 0.29 -4.79 26.84
C LEU A 26 1.44 -4.33 27.74
N LEU A 27 2.44 -3.68 27.14
CA LEU A 27 3.64 -3.18 27.81
C LEU A 27 3.55 -1.67 28.05
N ALA A 28 3.13 -0.93 27.03
CA ALA A 28 3.01 0.52 27.10
C ALA A 28 2.03 1.08 26.06
N GLY A 29 1.55 2.30 26.31
CA GLY A 29 0.83 3.13 25.35
C GLY A 29 1.62 4.40 25.04
N LEU A 30 1.64 4.81 23.78
CA LEU A 30 2.21 6.07 23.32
C LEU A 30 1.10 6.93 22.72
N LEU A 31 0.88 8.10 23.29
CA LEU A 31 -0.01 9.13 22.77
C LEU A 31 0.83 10.23 22.12
N VAL A 32 0.56 10.55 20.87
CA VAL A 32 1.21 11.62 20.12
C VAL A 32 0.17 12.70 19.85
N LEU A 33 0.39 13.90 20.36
CA LEU A 33 -0.52 15.04 20.23
C LEU A 33 -0.05 15.96 19.10
N LEU A 34 -0.99 16.33 18.23
CA LEU A 34 -0.72 17.05 16.99
C LEU A 34 -1.38 18.43 16.99
N ASP A 35 -0.75 19.37 16.30
CA ASP A 35 -1.37 20.65 15.96
C ASP A 35 -2.23 20.53 14.69
N ASN A 36 -2.81 21.66 14.26
CA ASN A 36 -3.64 21.75 13.05
C ASN A 36 -2.85 21.61 11.74
N ARG A 37 -1.52 21.46 11.81
CA ARG A 37 -0.62 21.21 10.68
C ARG A 37 -0.01 19.81 10.78
N VAL A 38 -0.58 18.94 11.63
CA VAL A 38 -0.13 17.54 11.82
C VAL A 38 1.28 17.46 12.40
N ALA A 39 1.79 18.55 12.97
CA ALA A 39 3.08 18.57 13.60
C ALA A 39 2.94 18.21 15.08
N THR A 40 3.85 17.37 15.56
CA THR A 40 3.84 16.87 16.93
C THR A 40 4.21 17.98 17.89
N THR A 41 3.28 18.31 18.77
CA THR A 41 3.47 19.28 19.84
C THR A 41 4.02 18.61 21.10
N ARG A 42 3.53 17.41 21.40
CA ARG A 42 3.88 16.65 22.60
C ARG A 42 3.65 15.17 22.37
N ALA A 43 4.46 14.33 22.98
CA ALA A 43 4.22 12.90 23.05
C ALA A 43 4.28 12.41 24.50
N GLU A 44 3.51 11.39 24.81
CA GLU A 44 3.41 10.80 26.14
C GLU A 44 3.51 9.28 26.06
N LEU A 45 4.50 8.71 26.73
CA LEU A 45 4.71 7.27 26.85
C LEU A 45 4.34 6.82 28.26
N PHE A 46 3.35 5.94 28.34
CA PHE A 46 2.86 5.36 29.59
C PHE A 46 3.14 3.87 29.62
N TYR A 47 3.89 3.41 30.62
CA TYR A 47 4.07 1.98 30.85
C TYR A 47 2.93 1.44 31.71
N TYR A 48 2.35 0.30 31.30
CA TYR A 48 1.27 -0.33 32.06
C TYR A 48 1.76 -1.14 33.26
N ASP A 49 3.00 -1.60 33.21
CA ASP A 49 3.63 -2.44 34.23
C ASP A 49 4.97 -1.81 34.66
N ASP A 50 5.09 -1.47 35.94
CA ASP A 50 6.28 -0.84 36.50
C ASP A 50 7.39 -1.84 36.86
N THR A 51 7.07 -3.14 36.82
CA THR A 51 7.99 -4.24 37.05
C THR A 51 8.73 -4.67 35.77
N LEU A 52 8.47 -4.00 34.64
CA LEU A 52 9.16 -4.26 33.38
C LEU A 52 10.67 -4.20 33.54
N ASP A 53 11.35 -5.20 32.99
CA ASP A 53 12.79 -5.28 32.96
C ASP A 53 13.37 -4.10 32.17
N ARG A 54 14.59 -3.70 32.53
CA ARG A 54 15.27 -2.56 31.90
C ARG A 54 15.45 -2.73 30.38
N PRO A 55 15.88 -3.90 29.86
CA PRO A 55 15.97 -4.13 28.42
C PRO A 55 14.66 -3.91 27.67
N THR A 56 13.54 -4.45 28.16
CA THR A 56 12.23 -4.25 27.53
C THR A 56 11.81 -2.79 27.55
N ARG A 57 12.02 -2.08 28.67
CA ARG A 57 11.74 -0.64 28.75
C ARG A 57 12.56 0.16 27.74
N ASP A 58 13.85 -0.11 27.64
CA ASP A 58 14.75 0.56 26.70
C ASP A 58 14.34 0.27 25.24
N ALA A 59 13.89 -0.97 24.96
CA ALA A 59 13.39 -1.34 23.64
C ALA A 59 12.09 -0.60 23.27
N VAL A 60 11.12 -0.53 24.18
CA VAL A 60 9.88 0.24 24.00
C VAL A 60 10.18 1.72 23.83
N LEU A 61 11.03 2.31 24.67
CA LEU A 61 11.42 3.71 24.57
C LEU A 61 12.09 4.02 23.23
N ARG A 62 13.02 3.16 22.80
CA ARG A 62 13.67 3.29 21.49
C ARG A 62 12.66 3.22 20.35
N ARG A 63 11.69 2.30 20.43
CA ARG A 63 10.64 2.19 19.41
C ARG A 63 9.73 3.43 19.40
N ALA A 64 9.33 3.94 20.56
CA ALA A 64 8.55 5.16 20.69
C ALA A 64 9.27 6.38 20.10
N ARG A 65 10.57 6.53 20.41
CA ARG A 65 11.42 7.58 19.82
C ARG A 65 11.50 7.47 18.31
N ASN A 66 11.62 6.25 17.78
CA ASN A 66 11.66 6.03 16.34
C ASN A 66 10.36 6.48 15.69
N ILE A 67 9.20 6.03 16.19
CA ILE A 67 7.88 6.43 15.67
C ILE A 67 7.76 7.96 15.65
N ILE A 68 8.06 8.63 16.76
CA ILE A 68 7.94 10.09 16.84
C ILE A 68 8.89 10.76 15.83
N GLY A 69 10.16 10.34 15.79
CA GLY A 69 11.20 11.01 15.00
C GLY A 69 11.18 10.70 13.50
N THR A 70 10.51 9.62 13.07
CA THR A 70 10.38 9.25 11.65
C THR A 70 9.00 9.54 11.08
N ASP A 71 7.95 9.33 11.87
CA ASP A 71 6.59 9.34 11.34
C ASP A 71 5.94 10.72 11.46
N TYR A 72 6.54 11.68 12.16
CA TYR A 72 5.92 12.98 12.39
C TYR A 72 6.86 14.16 12.14
N HIS A 73 6.26 15.33 11.95
CA HIS A 73 6.97 16.61 12.02
C HIS A 73 7.04 17.14 13.46
N GLY A 74 8.02 17.99 13.78
CA GLY A 74 8.07 18.73 15.05
C GLY A 74 7.31 20.06 14.96
N GLY A 75 6.34 20.30 15.85
CA GLY A 75 5.46 21.48 15.81
C GLY A 75 6.11 22.82 16.18
N GLY A 76 7.28 22.79 16.83
CA GLY A 76 7.98 24.01 17.28
C GLY A 76 9.48 24.05 16.98
N GLY A 77 10.00 23.08 16.21
CA GLY A 77 11.43 22.91 15.95
C GLY A 77 11.77 21.50 15.48
N LEU A 78 13.06 21.16 15.45
CA LEU A 78 13.55 19.82 15.08
C LEU A 78 13.34 18.77 16.18
N ASN A 79 12.64 19.10 17.27
CA ASN A 79 12.41 18.18 18.37
C ASN A 79 11.00 18.24 18.96
N THR A 80 10.57 17.11 19.50
CA THR A 80 9.32 16.96 20.24
C THR A 80 9.61 16.53 21.67
N PRO A 81 8.99 17.15 22.68
CA PRO A 81 9.06 16.68 24.05
C PRO A 81 8.26 15.38 24.22
N LEU A 82 8.95 14.32 24.63
CA LEU A 82 8.37 13.04 25.04
C LEU A 82 8.35 12.96 26.57
N ALA A 83 7.17 13.05 27.15
CA ALA A 83 6.95 12.77 28.57
C ALA A 83 6.84 11.26 28.78
N VAL A 84 7.80 10.68 29.47
CA VAL A 84 7.80 9.27 29.86
C VAL A 84 7.31 9.16 31.29
N SER A 85 6.17 8.53 31.47
CA SER A 85 5.53 8.36 32.77
C SER A 85 5.69 6.93 33.25
N TYR A 86 6.28 6.81 34.44
CA TYR A 86 6.29 5.63 35.30
C TYR A 86 5.46 5.95 36.55
N THR A 87 4.90 4.95 37.23
CA THR A 87 3.99 5.05 38.40
C THR A 87 4.09 6.35 39.20
N ASP A 88 5.30 6.75 39.64
CA ASP A 88 5.56 8.00 40.39
C ASP A 88 6.66 8.91 39.77
N ARG A 89 7.13 8.64 38.56
CA ARG A 89 8.22 9.41 37.94
C ARG A 89 7.87 9.79 36.51
N GLN A 90 7.87 11.10 36.25
CA GLN A 90 7.78 11.64 34.91
C GLN A 90 9.16 12.13 34.49
N LEU A 91 9.65 11.62 33.36
CA LEU A 91 10.89 12.06 32.73
C LEU A 91 10.55 12.66 31.37
N THR A 92 10.91 13.92 31.14
CA THR A 92 10.78 14.53 29.81
C THR A 92 12.09 14.38 29.05
N ILE A 93 12.02 13.81 27.84
CA ILE A 93 13.14 13.64 26.93
C ILE A 93 12.79 14.36 25.62
N ASN A 94 13.73 15.04 24.99
CA ASN A 94 13.52 15.59 23.65
C ASN A 94 13.85 14.53 22.60
N VAL A 95 12.95 14.32 21.65
CA VAL A 95 13.13 13.43 20.50
C VAL A 95 13.39 14.28 19.28
N ASP A 96 14.56 14.12 18.68
CA ASP A 96 14.92 14.80 17.45
C ASP A 96 14.25 14.12 16.25
N HIS A 97 13.76 14.93 15.32
CA HIS A 97 13.17 14.50 14.07
C HIS A 97 14.24 14.37 13.00
N VAL A 98 14.19 13.27 12.25
CA VAL A 98 15.11 13.09 11.12
C VAL A 98 14.62 14.00 9.99
N SER A 99 15.53 14.78 9.39
CA SER A 99 15.20 15.72 8.31
C SER A 99 14.82 14.96 7.03
N GLY A 100 13.57 14.52 6.95
CA GLY A 100 12.95 13.88 5.80
C GLY A 100 11.44 14.13 5.83
N ASP A 101 10.75 13.81 4.74
CA ASP A 101 9.30 13.82 4.72
C ASP A 101 8.79 12.73 5.68
N PRO A 102 7.87 13.03 6.61
CA PRO A 102 7.36 12.07 7.55
C PRO A 102 6.62 10.96 6.80
N THR A 103 6.74 9.75 7.33
CA THR A 103 5.99 8.61 6.80
C THR A 103 4.48 8.81 6.96
N TYR A 104 4.05 9.53 7.99
CA TYR A 104 2.64 9.85 8.16
C TYR A 104 2.19 10.91 7.17
N ARG A 105 1.21 10.55 6.35
CA ARG A 105 0.42 11.47 5.54
C ARG A 105 -1.00 11.34 6.04
N GLU A 106 -1.69 12.47 6.24
CA GLU A 106 -3.13 12.44 6.51
C GLU A 106 -3.79 11.56 5.45
N GLU A 107 -4.43 10.48 5.86
CA GLU A 107 -5.32 9.77 4.95
C GLU A 107 -6.36 10.80 4.49
N PRO A 108 -6.57 11.01 3.18
CA PRO A 108 -7.55 11.97 2.73
C PRO A 108 -8.89 11.53 3.29
N ALA A 109 -9.38 12.26 4.29
CA ALA A 109 -10.70 12.05 4.85
C ALA A 109 -11.70 12.32 3.74
N TYR A 110 -12.06 11.27 3.00
CA TYR A 110 -13.03 11.39 1.93
C TYR A 110 -14.32 11.89 2.57
N PRO A 111 -14.83 13.06 2.16
CA PRO A 111 -16.04 13.60 2.73
C PRO A 111 -17.18 12.62 2.42
N LEU A 112 -17.53 11.76 3.38
CA LEU A 112 -18.56 10.74 3.24
C LEU A 112 -19.91 11.34 2.81
N TRP A 113 -20.14 12.62 3.13
CA TRP A 113 -21.29 13.37 2.65
C TRP A 113 -21.36 13.50 1.12
N LYS A 114 -20.22 13.57 0.41
CA LYS A 114 -20.17 13.57 -1.06
C LYS A 114 -20.56 12.20 -1.63
N VAL A 115 -20.11 11.12 -0.99
CA VAL A 115 -20.47 9.75 -1.37
C VAL A 115 -21.97 9.51 -1.15
N ALA A 116 -22.49 9.91 0.01
CA ALA A 116 -23.91 9.83 0.33
C ALA A 116 -24.77 10.64 -0.67
N SER A 117 -24.31 11.83 -1.08
CA SER A 117 -25.00 12.67 -2.07
C SER A 117 -25.07 11.99 -3.44
N TRP A 118 -24.00 11.32 -3.88
CA TRP A 118 -23.99 10.56 -5.13
C TRP A 118 -24.92 9.34 -5.10
N ILE A 119 -24.93 8.60 -3.99
CA ILE A 119 -25.84 7.45 -3.81
C ILE A 119 -27.30 7.92 -3.88
N LEU A 120 -27.63 9.03 -3.20
CA LEU A 120 -28.98 9.59 -3.22
C LEU A 120 -29.39 10.02 -4.64
N ALA A 121 -28.50 10.68 -5.38
CA ALA A 121 -28.76 11.09 -6.76
C ALA A 121 -29.00 9.88 -7.69
N ALA A 122 -28.19 8.82 -7.54
CA ALA A 122 -28.36 7.59 -8.30
C ALA A 122 -29.70 6.90 -7.97
N PHE A 123 -30.11 6.89 -6.71
CA PHE A 123 -31.39 6.32 -6.29
C PHE A 123 -32.58 7.08 -6.90
N VAL A 124 -32.55 8.42 -6.85
CA VAL A 124 -33.57 9.26 -7.49
C VAL A 124 -33.65 9.00 -8.99
N LEU A 125 -32.50 8.88 -9.67
CA LEU A 125 -32.44 8.59 -11.09
C LEU A 125 -33.09 7.22 -11.42
N ILE A 126 -32.79 6.18 -10.64
CA ILE A 126 -33.37 4.85 -10.81
C ILE A 126 -34.89 4.88 -10.61
N VAL A 127 -35.39 5.59 -9.61
CA VAL A 127 -36.83 5.74 -9.36
C VAL A 127 -37.52 6.45 -10.54
N VAL A 128 -36.94 7.54 -11.05
CA VAL A 128 -37.47 8.28 -12.20
C VAL A 128 -37.50 7.41 -13.46
N LEU A 129 -36.42 6.67 -13.75
CA LEU A 129 -36.36 5.73 -14.87
C LEU A 129 -37.39 4.60 -14.73
N GLY A 130 -37.56 4.05 -13.52
CA GLY A 130 -38.56 3.02 -13.24
C GLY A 130 -39.99 3.52 -13.49
N LEU A 131 -40.31 4.74 -13.05
CA LEU A 131 -41.60 5.37 -13.31
C LEU A 131 -41.83 5.62 -14.81
N ALA A 132 -40.82 6.10 -15.54
CA ALA A 132 -40.90 6.32 -16.99
C ALA A 132 -41.13 4.99 -17.75
N PHE A 133 -40.40 3.93 -17.40
CA PHE A 133 -40.57 2.61 -18.01
C PHE A 133 -41.95 2.00 -17.70
N ASN A 134 -42.47 2.17 -16.48
CA ASN A 134 -43.80 1.71 -16.11
C ASN A 134 -44.90 2.44 -16.91
N ALA A 135 -44.74 3.75 -17.13
CA ALA A 135 -45.66 4.54 -17.95
C ALA A 135 -45.64 4.12 -19.43
N LEU A 136 -44.48 3.73 -19.97
CA LEU A 136 -44.37 3.21 -21.35
C LEU A 136 -45.01 1.83 -21.51
N ARG A 137 -44.83 0.91 -20.55
CA ARG A 137 -45.48 -0.43 -20.59
C ARG A 137 -47.01 -0.35 -20.50
N SER A 138 -47.53 0.68 -19.87
CA SER A 138 -48.98 0.92 -19.75
C SER A 138 -49.63 1.38 -21.07
N ARG A 139 -48.86 1.63 -22.13
CA ARG A 139 -49.31 2.08 -23.46
C ARG A 139 -48.98 1.08 -24.56
N ALA A 140 -49.28 -0.20 -24.37
CA ALA A 140 -49.32 -1.15 -25.48
C ALA A 140 -50.75 -1.21 -26.06
N PRO A 141 -51.04 -0.63 -27.23
CA PRO A 141 -52.25 -0.95 -27.97
C PRO A 141 -52.11 -2.35 -28.58
N GLU A 142 -53.18 -3.15 -28.44
CA GLU A 142 -53.44 -4.32 -29.27
C GLU A 142 -53.39 -3.91 -30.74
N GLN A 143 -52.54 -4.56 -31.53
CA GLN A 143 -52.70 -4.55 -32.98
C GLN A 143 -52.51 -5.96 -33.52
N SER A 144 -53.63 -6.46 -34.05
CA SER A 144 -53.85 -7.77 -34.64
C SER A 144 -52.95 -8.06 -35.84
N ALA A 145 -52.74 -9.36 -36.04
CA ALA A 145 -52.01 -10.00 -37.13
C ALA A 145 -52.47 -9.62 -38.55
N THR A 146 -51.54 -9.70 -39.51
CA THR A 146 -51.79 -10.26 -40.85
C THR A 146 -50.48 -10.81 -41.44
N THR A 147 -50.59 -12.03 -41.95
CA THR A 147 -49.60 -12.90 -42.59
C THR A 147 -49.27 -12.47 -44.03
N ALA A 148 -48.00 -12.56 -44.45
CA ALA A 148 -47.59 -13.10 -45.76
C ALA A 148 -46.06 -13.31 -45.85
N THR A 149 -45.68 -14.48 -46.38
CA THR A 149 -44.33 -15.02 -46.62
C THR A 149 -44.15 -15.16 -48.16
N PRO A 150 -43.02 -15.65 -48.72
CA PRO A 150 -41.66 -15.11 -48.85
C PRO A 150 -41.24 -14.86 -50.33
N VAL A 151 -40.09 -14.22 -50.58
CA VAL A 151 -39.24 -14.50 -51.77
C VAL A 151 -37.77 -14.45 -51.37
N ALA A 152 -37.02 -15.44 -51.85
CA ALA A 152 -35.64 -15.75 -51.54
C ALA A 152 -34.63 -15.11 -52.52
N ALA A 153 -33.36 -15.30 -52.14
CA ALA A 153 -32.10 -15.23 -52.91
C ALA A 153 -31.30 -13.91 -52.84
N GLN A 154 -29.97 -13.86 -52.80
CA GLN A 154 -28.85 -14.81 -52.59
C GLN A 154 -27.58 -14.00 -52.94
N GLN A 155 -26.55 -13.95 -52.07
CA GLN A 155 -25.12 -13.65 -52.34
C GLN A 155 -24.44 -13.39 -50.97
N ALA A 156 -23.55 -14.21 -50.41
CA ALA A 156 -22.30 -14.84 -50.87
C ALA A 156 -21.14 -13.85 -51.10
N GLU A 157 -20.24 -13.77 -50.12
CA GLU A 157 -18.77 -13.56 -50.21
C GLU A 157 -18.24 -13.51 -48.76
N ALA A 158 -17.47 -14.49 -48.24
CA ALA A 158 -16.11 -14.90 -48.58
C ALA A 158 -15.09 -13.76 -48.43
N GLY A 159 -14.26 -13.83 -47.37
CA GLY A 159 -13.19 -12.86 -47.12
C GLY A 159 -12.26 -13.32 -45.99
N ASP A 160 -11.10 -13.78 -46.43
CA ASP A 160 -10.02 -14.48 -45.73
C ASP A 160 -9.34 -13.78 -44.54
N ALA A 161 -8.89 -14.64 -43.64
CA ALA A 161 -7.56 -14.80 -43.05
C ALA A 161 -6.50 -13.66 -43.01
N ALA A 162 -5.67 -13.82 -41.98
CA ALA A 162 -4.32 -13.29 -41.74
C ALA A 162 -4.26 -11.87 -41.12
N ASN A 163 -3.42 -11.59 -40.12
CA ASN A 163 -2.11 -12.16 -39.86
C ASN A 163 -1.72 -11.94 -38.38
N ARG A 164 -1.52 -13.03 -37.62
CA ARG A 164 -0.76 -13.00 -36.36
C ARG A 164 0.69 -13.25 -36.72
N THR A 165 1.54 -12.28 -36.42
CA THR A 165 2.98 -12.47 -36.25
C THR A 165 3.39 -11.58 -35.10
N ALA A 166 3.45 -12.17 -33.92
CA ALA A 166 4.31 -11.69 -32.84
C ALA A 166 5.13 -12.91 -32.42
N GLU A 167 6.42 -12.74 -32.60
CA GLU A 167 7.50 -13.70 -32.41
C GLU A 167 7.51 -14.16 -30.95
N GLU A 168 7.09 -15.40 -30.74
CA GLU A 168 7.03 -16.08 -29.46
C GLU A 168 8.46 -16.47 -29.04
N VAL A 169 9.08 -15.63 -28.21
CA VAL A 169 10.24 -16.04 -27.42
C VAL A 169 9.70 -16.94 -26.32
N ALA A 170 9.99 -18.24 -26.42
CA ALA A 170 9.56 -19.26 -25.47
C ALA A 170 10.03 -18.93 -24.04
N ALA A 171 9.12 -18.42 -23.21
CA ALA A 171 9.31 -18.27 -21.78
C ALA A 171 9.04 -19.62 -21.10
N VAL A 172 9.98 -20.06 -20.26
CA VAL A 172 9.84 -21.21 -19.37
C VAL A 172 8.62 -20.96 -18.47
N GLN A 173 7.52 -21.69 -18.72
CA GLN A 173 6.31 -21.59 -17.90
C GLN A 173 6.54 -22.26 -16.55
N VAL A 174 6.97 -21.47 -15.57
CA VAL A 174 6.82 -21.82 -14.15
C VAL A 174 5.34 -21.62 -13.82
N SER A 175 4.65 -22.68 -13.39
CA SER A 175 3.21 -22.63 -13.10
C SER A 175 2.90 -21.55 -12.04
N ALA A 176 1.98 -20.65 -12.39
CA ALA A 176 1.52 -19.58 -11.51
C ALA A 176 0.89 -20.15 -10.22
N PRO A 177 1.11 -19.51 -9.05
CA PRO A 177 0.43 -19.90 -7.82
C PRO A 177 -1.09 -19.68 -7.91
N GLU A 178 -1.86 -20.48 -7.16
CA GLU A 178 -3.31 -20.50 -7.18
C GLU A 178 -3.90 -19.13 -6.78
N GLY A 179 -4.79 -18.58 -7.61
CA GLY A 179 -5.43 -17.28 -7.39
C GLY A 179 -4.75 -16.05 -8.03
N VAL A 180 -3.63 -16.24 -8.74
CA VAL A 180 -2.93 -15.16 -9.47
C VAL A 180 -3.21 -15.27 -10.97
N ASP A 181 -3.63 -14.18 -11.60
CA ASP A 181 -3.81 -14.13 -13.05
C ASP A 181 -2.45 -14.37 -13.75
N PRO A 182 -2.26 -15.45 -14.53
CA PRO A 182 -1.00 -15.75 -15.20
C PRO A 182 -0.59 -14.67 -16.21
N ALA A 183 -1.51 -13.85 -16.73
CA ALA A 183 -1.18 -12.72 -17.58
C ALA A 183 -0.42 -11.63 -16.81
N SER A 184 -0.69 -11.45 -15.51
CA SER A 184 0.00 -10.48 -14.67
C SER A 184 1.46 -10.84 -14.42
N LEU A 185 1.84 -12.11 -14.60
CA LEU A 185 3.19 -12.62 -14.40
C LEU A 185 4.07 -12.53 -15.66
N GLN A 186 3.51 -12.09 -16.79
CA GLN A 186 4.26 -11.89 -18.01
C GLN A 186 5.10 -10.61 -17.93
N PRO A 187 6.26 -10.55 -18.61
CA PRO A 187 7.02 -9.31 -18.76
C PRO A 187 6.17 -8.14 -19.27
N ASN A 188 6.16 -7.02 -18.55
CA ASN A 188 5.52 -5.78 -18.94
C ASN A 188 6.40 -4.57 -18.61
N THR A 189 6.95 -3.93 -19.65
CA THR A 189 7.84 -2.77 -19.49
C THR A 189 7.10 -1.43 -19.42
N ASN A 190 5.80 -1.40 -19.68
CA ASN A 190 4.99 -0.17 -19.77
C ASN A 190 5.62 0.93 -20.67
N GLY A 191 6.46 0.57 -21.63
CA GLY A 191 7.18 1.52 -22.50
C GLY A 191 8.21 2.41 -21.78
N LEU A 192 8.56 2.08 -20.54
CA LEU A 192 9.56 2.81 -19.76
C LEU A 192 10.98 2.42 -20.19
N PRO A 193 11.99 3.29 -19.99
CA PRO A 193 13.39 2.92 -20.22
C PRO A 193 13.85 1.89 -19.18
N ALA A 194 14.90 1.12 -19.53
CA ALA A 194 15.53 0.20 -18.58
C ALA A 194 16.12 0.98 -17.40
N SER A 195 15.96 0.43 -16.20
CA SER A 195 16.55 1.02 -15.00
C SER A 195 18.07 0.92 -15.03
N VAL A 196 18.75 1.95 -14.53
CA VAL A 196 20.21 1.90 -14.30
C VAL A 196 20.58 1.24 -12.99
N ASN A 197 19.63 1.09 -12.07
CA ASN A 197 19.82 0.55 -10.73
C ASN A 197 19.32 -0.89 -10.57
N ALA A 198 18.54 -1.41 -11.51
CA ALA A 198 18.13 -2.82 -11.49
C ALA A 198 19.27 -3.73 -11.98
N ASP A 199 19.54 -4.80 -11.25
CA ASP A 199 20.49 -5.84 -11.70
C ASP A 199 19.96 -6.51 -12.99
N PRO A 200 20.68 -6.40 -14.13
CA PRO A 200 20.25 -6.98 -15.40
C PRO A 200 20.30 -8.50 -15.43
N GLY A 201 20.93 -9.15 -14.44
CA GLY A 201 21.00 -10.61 -14.31
C GLY A 201 19.72 -11.26 -13.75
N LEU A 202 18.78 -10.47 -13.23
CA LEU A 202 17.52 -10.98 -12.68
C LEU A 202 16.61 -11.50 -13.81
N ALA A 203 16.11 -12.73 -13.65
CA ALA A 203 15.20 -13.38 -14.60
C ALA A 203 14.34 -14.44 -13.90
N PRO A 204 13.20 -14.86 -14.49
CA PRO A 204 12.43 -15.99 -13.97
C PRO A 204 13.28 -17.26 -13.84
N GLY A 205 13.14 -17.95 -12.71
CA GLY A 205 13.93 -19.14 -12.33
C GLY A 205 15.23 -18.83 -11.57
N VAL A 206 15.66 -17.56 -11.52
CA VAL A 206 16.86 -17.15 -10.77
C VAL A 206 16.53 -16.96 -9.28
N VAL A 207 17.47 -17.30 -8.42
CA VAL A 207 17.42 -16.94 -7.00
C VAL A 207 18.05 -15.56 -6.83
N ALA A 208 17.27 -14.61 -6.33
CA ALA A 208 17.73 -13.28 -5.97
C ALA A 208 17.94 -13.19 -4.46
N VAL A 209 18.80 -12.27 -4.03
CA VAL A 209 19.06 -11.95 -2.64
C VAL A 209 18.78 -10.47 -2.39
N MET A 210 18.18 -10.15 -1.25
CA MET A 210 18.03 -8.76 -0.78
C MET A 210 19.39 -8.21 -0.35
N GLY A 211 19.80 -7.09 -0.96
CA GLY A 211 21.08 -6.45 -0.69
C GLY A 211 21.28 -6.06 0.78
N GLU A 212 22.54 -6.00 1.21
CA GLU A 212 22.87 -5.65 2.60
C GLU A 212 22.37 -4.25 2.98
N GLY A 213 21.84 -4.11 4.19
CA GLY A 213 21.34 -2.83 4.70
C GLY A 213 19.97 -2.40 4.18
N TYR A 214 19.36 -3.18 3.27
CA TYR A 214 18.04 -2.89 2.71
C TYR A 214 16.98 -3.89 3.13
N ASN A 215 15.74 -3.41 3.12
CA ASN A 215 14.57 -4.14 3.49
C ASN A 215 13.40 -3.70 2.60
N SER A 216 12.53 -4.64 2.25
CA SER A 216 11.39 -4.35 1.40
C SER A 216 10.20 -5.23 1.72
N PHE A 217 9.00 -4.69 1.54
CA PHE A 217 7.79 -5.52 1.53
C PHE A 217 7.70 -6.34 0.23
N ILE A 218 7.14 -7.54 0.36
CA ILE A 218 6.55 -8.29 -0.75
C ILE A 218 5.08 -7.87 -0.82
N ARG A 219 4.61 -7.46 -2.00
CA ARG A 219 3.27 -6.87 -2.19
C ARG A 219 2.37 -7.75 -3.05
N SER A 220 1.06 -7.65 -2.86
CA SER A 220 0.08 -8.37 -3.70
C SER A 220 -0.01 -7.83 -5.13
N LEU A 221 0.40 -6.57 -5.36
CA LEU A 221 0.47 -5.92 -6.67
C LEU A 221 1.81 -5.19 -6.83
N PRO A 222 2.31 -5.02 -8.07
CA PRO A 222 3.54 -4.25 -8.29
C PRO A 222 3.27 -2.77 -8.06
N GLY A 223 4.13 -2.12 -7.26
CA GLY A 223 4.08 -0.68 -7.01
C GLY A 223 4.28 -0.31 -5.54
N ALA A 224 4.94 0.82 -5.29
CA ALA A 224 5.28 1.26 -3.94
C ALA A 224 4.04 1.48 -3.06
N GLU A 225 2.93 1.92 -3.66
CA GLU A 225 1.64 2.15 -3.01
C GLU A 225 0.54 1.20 -3.51
N ALA A 226 0.89 0.19 -4.31
CA ALA A 226 -0.07 -0.74 -4.88
C ALA A 226 -0.19 -2.01 -4.03
N GLY A 227 -1.43 -2.49 -3.88
CA GLY A 227 -1.73 -3.71 -3.14
C GLY A 227 -1.36 -3.65 -1.65
N GLU A 228 -1.45 -4.81 -1.01
CA GLU A 228 -1.15 -5.01 0.41
C GLU A 228 0.23 -5.65 0.58
N GLY A 229 0.90 -5.37 1.70
CA GLY A 229 2.13 -6.08 2.08
C GLY A 229 1.80 -7.49 2.55
N VAL A 230 2.14 -8.50 1.75
CA VAL A 230 1.88 -9.93 2.03
C VAL A 230 3.09 -10.63 2.64
N GLY A 231 4.26 -10.00 2.60
CA GLY A 231 5.50 -10.52 3.17
C GLY A 231 6.56 -9.43 3.34
N TYR A 232 7.72 -9.83 3.82
CA TYR A 232 8.82 -8.91 4.10
C TYR A 232 10.17 -9.56 3.86
N LEU A 233 11.05 -8.83 3.20
CA LEU A 233 12.44 -9.21 2.91
C LEU A 233 13.38 -8.36 3.76
N LYS A 234 14.26 -9.04 4.48
CA LYS A 234 15.37 -8.49 5.25
C LYS A 234 16.69 -8.63 4.46
N PRO A 235 17.74 -7.91 4.86
CA PRO A 235 19.07 -8.08 4.27
C PRO A 235 19.48 -9.56 4.29
N GLY A 236 19.89 -10.08 3.13
CA GLY A 236 20.33 -11.47 2.97
C GLY A 236 19.22 -12.49 2.73
N ASP A 237 17.94 -12.10 2.82
CA ASP A 237 16.83 -13.00 2.49
C ASP A 237 16.89 -13.39 1.00
N ARG A 238 16.65 -14.67 0.71
CA ARG A 238 16.67 -15.22 -0.64
C ARG A 238 15.25 -15.45 -1.15
N VAL A 239 15.05 -15.16 -2.43
CA VAL A 239 13.77 -15.38 -3.11
C VAL A 239 13.99 -15.97 -4.49
N THR A 240 13.08 -16.85 -4.92
CA THR A 240 13.06 -17.35 -6.30
C THR A 240 12.18 -16.47 -7.14
N ILE A 241 12.70 -15.92 -8.24
CA ILE A 241 11.90 -15.17 -9.21
C ILE A 241 11.05 -16.17 -9.99
N ILE A 242 9.74 -15.95 -10.00
CA ILE A 242 8.76 -16.84 -10.64
C ILE A 242 7.87 -16.12 -11.68
N GLY A 243 8.01 -14.80 -11.84
CA GLY A 243 7.32 -14.03 -12.88
C GLY A 243 7.77 -12.57 -12.96
N GLY A 244 7.28 -11.84 -13.96
CA GLY A 244 7.68 -10.47 -14.28
C GLY A 244 8.75 -10.40 -15.39
N PRO A 245 9.42 -9.25 -15.58
CA PRO A 245 9.34 -8.06 -14.74
C PRO A 245 8.13 -7.17 -15.09
N THR A 246 7.65 -6.38 -14.12
CA THR A 246 6.73 -5.25 -14.36
C THR A 246 7.46 -3.94 -14.06
N TRP A 247 7.51 -3.02 -15.02
CA TRP A 247 8.24 -1.75 -14.87
C TRP A 247 7.28 -0.62 -14.51
N LEU A 248 7.58 0.12 -13.46
CA LEU A 248 6.79 1.26 -13.01
C LEU A 248 7.64 2.51 -12.93
N LYS A 249 6.99 3.66 -13.09
CA LYS A 249 7.67 4.95 -13.01
C LYS A 249 8.09 5.22 -11.56
N GLY A 250 9.38 5.44 -11.34
CA GLY A 250 9.89 6.03 -10.11
C GLY A 250 10.12 7.54 -10.25
N ASP A 251 10.76 8.14 -9.26
CA ASP A 251 10.97 9.60 -9.20
C ASP A 251 11.97 10.07 -10.25
N SER A 252 13.08 9.34 -10.41
CA SER A 252 14.15 9.66 -11.37
C SER A 252 14.58 8.50 -12.27
N ASP A 253 14.15 7.28 -11.96
CA ASP A 253 14.48 6.07 -12.71
C ASP A 253 13.31 5.07 -12.67
N THR A 254 13.27 4.16 -13.62
CA THR A 254 12.28 3.06 -13.68
C THR A 254 12.48 2.12 -12.50
N ILE A 255 11.39 1.70 -11.86
CA ILE A 255 11.40 0.69 -10.81
C ILE A 255 10.97 -0.64 -11.41
N VAL A 256 11.85 -1.63 -11.34
CA VAL A 256 11.60 -2.98 -11.85
C VAL A 256 11.04 -3.85 -10.74
N TRP A 257 9.86 -4.43 -10.94
CA TRP A 257 9.21 -5.34 -10.00
C TRP A 257 9.23 -6.77 -10.52
N TRP A 258 9.57 -7.71 -9.66
CA TRP A 258 9.56 -9.13 -9.95
C TRP A 258 8.54 -9.85 -9.08
N TYR A 259 7.86 -10.83 -9.65
CA TYR A 259 7.04 -11.73 -8.86
C TYR A 259 7.93 -12.83 -8.30
N VAL A 260 7.99 -12.94 -6.98
CA VAL A 260 8.95 -13.77 -6.27
C VAL A 260 8.24 -14.75 -5.33
N ARG A 261 8.95 -15.81 -4.97
CA ARG A 261 8.60 -16.75 -3.91
C ARG A 261 9.71 -16.75 -2.86
N ALA A 262 9.38 -16.36 -1.64
CA ALA A 262 10.29 -16.44 -0.50
C ALA A 262 10.40 -17.88 0.03
N GLU A 263 11.42 -18.15 0.84
CA GLU A 263 11.69 -19.48 1.40
C GLU A 263 10.56 -19.99 2.32
N ASP A 264 9.84 -19.09 2.98
CA ASP A 264 8.66 -19.39 3.81
C ASP A 264 7.40 -19.69 2.98
N GLY A 265 7.50 -19.64 1.64
CA GLY A 265 6.42 -19.91 0.70
C GLY A 265 5.58 -18.69 0.33
N VAL A 266 5.82 -17.52 0.94
CA VAL A 266 5.11 -16.29 0.57
C VAL A 266 5.43 -15.91 -0.87
N THR A 267 4.40 -15.62 -1.67
CA THR A 267 4.56 -15.14 -3.04
C THR A 267 3.98 -13.75 -3.21
N GLY A 268 4.66 -12.90 -3.98
CA GLY A 268 4.17 -11.58 -4.32
C GLY A 268 5.20 -10.78 -5.13
N TRP A 269 4.93 -9.51 -5.34
CA TRP A 269 5.78 -8.57 -6.06
C TRP A 269 6.81 -7.93 -5.15
N ALA A 270 8.08 -8.01 -5.51
CA ALA A 270 9.18 -7.34 -4.83
C ALA A 270 9.92 -6.40 -5.82
N PRO A 271 10.30 -5.19 -5.38
CA PRO A 271 11.09 -4.29 -6.20
C PRO A 271 12.54 -4.78 -6.28
N ALA A 272 13.13 -4.81 -7.48
CA ALA A 272 14.55 -5.04 -7.67
C ALA A 272 15.40 -3.81 -7.36
N ASN A 273 14.81 -2.62 -7.40
CA ASN A 273 15.51 -1.37 -7.21
C ASN A 273 14.56 -0.27 -6.68
N THR A 274 15.12 0.84 -6.27
CA THR A 274 14.44 2.15 -6.18
C THR A 274 14.96 3.05 -7.30
N SER A 275 14.56 4.32 -7.34
CA SER A 275 15.13 5.25 -8.30
C SER A 275 16.63 5.55 -8.09
N THR A 276 17.20 5.16 -6.95
CA THR A 276 18.58 5.49 -6.58
C THR A 276 19.40 4.31 -6.06
N LEU A 277 18.81 3.13 -5.83
CA LEU A 277 19.45 2.00 -5.17
C LEU A 277 19.05 0.68 -5.83
N THR A 278 19.98 -0.28 -5.87
CA THR A 278 19.70 -1.70 -6.14
C THR A 278 19.22 -2.37 -4.85
N LEU A 279 18.13 -3.15 -4.91
CA LEU A 279 17.55 -3.87 -3.78
C LEU A 279 17.71 -5.39 -3.91
N LEU A 280 17.47 -5.93 -5.11
CA LEU A 280 17.65 -7.35 -5.40
C LEU A 280 18.83 -7.54 -6.34
N GLU A 281 19.67 -8.49 -6.01
CA GLU A 281 20.83 -8.91 -6.81
C GLU A 281 20.75 -10.41 -7.05
N VAL A 282 21.36 -10.89 -8.13
CA VAL A 282 21.50 -12.33 -8.35
C VAL A 282 22.29 -12.94 -7.19
N ALA A 283 21.73 -13.96 -6.54
CA ALA A 283 22.42 -14.62 -5.45
C ALA A 283 23.70 -15.32 -5.97
N PRO A 284 24.83 -15.24 -5.25
CA PRO A 284 26.07 -15.92 -5.61
C PRO A 284 25.97 -17.46 -5.55
#